data_AF-A0A9D6WNN8-F1
#
_entry.id   AF-A0A9D6WNN8-F1
#
_cell.length_a   1.000
_cell.length_b   1.000
_cell.length_c   1.000
_cell.angle_alpha   90.00
_cell.angle_beta   90.00
_cell.angle_gamma   90.00
#
_symmetry.space_group_name_H-M   'P 1'
#
loop_
_entity.id
_entity.type
_entity.pdbx_description
1 polymer ?
#
loop_
_entity_poly.entity_id
_entity_poly.type
_entity_poly.pdbx_seq_one_letter_code
_entity_poly.pdbx_strand_id
1 'polypeptide(L)'
;MSKLVFPLAALIILLFAFPSSASLRAISAPVLKWQNGGCQTTWCRTGWYASPAVADLDNDGKPEIIWTDYRIVVVNGEDGSDQWIVANPGNQRGWASVVVADVNNDGAREIVTAHGNGWLTITNANGTTLSEFPQQPTPGNELRSLAVGDMDANGDL
;
A
#
# COMPACT_ATOMS: atom_id res chain seq x y z
N MET A 1 -47.80 58.99 -45.14
CA MET A 1 -47.91 57.84 -44.23
C MET A 1 -46.93 56.77 -44.68
N SER A 2 -45.81 56.60 -43.98
CA SER A 2 -45.17 55.31 -43.67
C SER A 2 -43.78 55.62 -43.08
N LYS A 3 -43.64 55.34 -41.78
CA LYS A 3 -42.40 55.46 -41.04
C LYS A 3 -41.61 54.17 -41.28
N LEU A 4 -40.40 54.25 -41.84
CA LEU A 4 -39.45 53.14 -41.79
C LEU A 4 -38.77 53.15 -40.42
N VAL A 5 -39.05 52.13 -39.62
CA VAL A 5 -38.37 51.84 -38.34
C VAL A 5 -37.37 50.73 -38.62
N PHE A 6 -36.09 51.00 -38.41
CA PHE A 6 -35.05 49.95 -38.41
C PHE A 6 -35.04 49.27 -37.02
N PRO A 7 -35.10 47.93 -36.93
CA PRO A 7 -34.91 47.28 -35.65
C PRO A 7 -33.41 47.25 -35.31
N LEU A 8 -33.07 47.74 -34.13
CA LEU A 8 -31.76 47.61 -33.53
C LEU A 8 -31.56 46.13 -33.16
N ALA A 9 -30.77 45.38 -33.94
CA ALA A 9 -30.39 44.02 -33.58
C ALA A 9 -29.38 44.09 -32.42
N ALA A 10 -29.81 43.74 -31.21
CA ALA A 10 -28.92 43.59 -30.06
C ALA A 10 -28.04 42.36 -30.27
N LEU A 11 -26.74 42.58 -30.43
CA LEU A 11 -25.73 41.54 -30.52
C LEU A 11 -25.49 40.96 -29.10
N ILE A 12 -26.14 39.84 -28.79
CA ILE A 12 -25.86 39.07 -27.58
C ILE A 12 -24.57 38.29 -27.81
N ILE A 13 -23.46 38.80 -27.26
CA ILE A 13 -22.20 38.05 -27.21
C ILE A 13 -22.34 37.02 -26.08
N LEU A 14 -22.62 35.76 -26.44
CA LEU A 14 -22.42 34.64 -25.50
C LEU A 14 -20.92 34.52 -25.24
N LEU A 15 -20.49 34.99 -24.07
CA LEU A 15 -19.20 34.63 -23.50
C LEU A 15 -19.22 33.12 -23.20
N PHE A 16 -18.70 32.32 -24.13
CA PHE A 16 -18.33 30.95 -23.84
C PHE A 16 -17.24 31.00 -22.76
N ALA A 17 -17.58 30.59 -21.54
CA ALA A 17 -16.59 30.34 -20.51
C ALA A 17 -15.70 29.20 -21.00
N PHE A 18 -14.48 29.54 -21.43
CA PHE A 18 -13.47 28.53 -21.73
C PHE A 18 -13.20 27.75 -20.44
N PRO A 19 -13.21 26.40 -20.49
CA PRO A 19 -12.80 25.62 -19.33
C PRO A 19 -11.39 26.05 -18.95
N SER A 20 -11.19 26.44 -17.69
CA SER A 20 -9.87 26.81 -17.19
C SER A 20 -8.91 25.67 -17.48
N SER A 21 -7.87 25.93 -18.27
CA SER A 21 -6.79 24.97 -18.49
C SER A 21 -6.28 24.53 -17.12
N ALA A 22 -6.51 23.28 -16.74
CA ALA A 22 -5.92 22.72 -15.55
C ALA A 22 -4.40 22.89 -15.69
N SER A 23 -3.80 23.71 -14.83
CA SER A 23 -2.36 23.84 -14.78
C SER A 23 -1.79 22.46 -14.46
N LEU A 24 -1.03 21.89 -15.39
CA LEU A 24 -0.29 20.67 -15.11
C LEU A 24 0.64 20.98 -13.95
N ARG A 25 0.32 20.45 -12.77
CA ARG A 25 1.18 20.55 -11.60
C ARG A 25 2.49 19.85 -11.99
N ALA A 26 3.57 20.60 -12.11
CA ALA A 26 4.87 20.04 -12.40
C ALA A 26 5.20 19.01 -11.32
N ILE A 27 5.56 17.79 -11.74
CA ILE A 27 6.02 16.76 -10.82
C ILE A 27 7.37 17.24 -10.29
N SER A 28 7.45 17.52 -8.99
CA SER A 28 8.71 17.88 -8.35
C SER A 28 9.60 16.64 -8.24
N ALA A 29 10.92 16.86 -8.19
CA ALA A 29 11.85 15.80 -7.83
C ALA A 29 11.45 15.18 -6.47
N PRO A 30 11.63 13.87 -6.28
CA PRO A 30 11.38 13.23 -4.99
C PRO A 30 12.30 13.83 -3.93
N VAL A 31 11.76 14.05 -2.74
CA VAL A 31 12.50 14.53 -1.56
C VAL A 31 12.57 13.40 -0.56
N LEU A 32 13.77 13.09 -0.08
CA LEU A 32 13.95 12.15 1.03
C LEU A 32 13.33 12.75 2.29
N LYS A 33 12.28 12.12 2.83
CA LYS A 33 11.66 12.54 4.10
C LYS A 33 12.38 11.93 5.30
N TRP A 34 12.62 10.62 5.24
CA TRP A 34 13.27 9.85 6.30
C TRP A 34 13.87 8.57 5.71
N GLN A 35 14.70 7.89 6.49
CA GLN A 35 15.26 6.58 6.17
C GLN A 35 15.29 5.71 7.43
N ASN A 36 14.78 4.48 7.34
CA ASN A 36 14.82 3.49 8.41
C ASN A 36 15.40 2.18 7.87
N GLY A 37 16.38 1.61 8.59
CA GLY A 37 16.99 0.34 8.24
C GLY A 37 17.97 0.38 7.06
N GLY A 38 18.14 -0.77 6.40
CA GLY A 38 19.07 -0.96 5.29
C GLY A 38 20.31 -1.78 5.65
N CYS A 39 21.47 -1.33 5.17
CA CYS A 39 22.75 -2.01 5.35
C CYS A 39 23.44 -1.61 6.65
N GLN A 40 23.87 -2.61 7.43
CA GLN A 40 24.89 -2.44 8.45
C GLN A 40 26.28 -2.53 7.83
N THR A 41 27.32 -2.35 8.64
CA THR A 41 28.72 -2.33 8.19
C THR A 41 29.17 -3.61 7.49
N THR A 42 28.60 -4.76 7.85
CA THR A 42 29.04 -6.07 7.33
C THR A 42 27.95 -6.88 6.63
N TRP A 43 26.69 -6.45 6.69
CA TRP A 43 25.56 -7.16 6.08
C TRP A 43 24.34 -6.26 5.91
N CYS A 44 23.45 -6.61 4.98
CA CYS A 44 22.23 -5.86 4.71
C CYS A 44 20.98 -6.67 5.05
N ARG A 45 20.01 -6.01 5.68
CA ARG A 45 18.65 -6.52 5.77
C ARG A 45 18.01 -6.38 4.40
N THR A 46 17.76 -7.51 3.74
CA THR A 46 17.33 -7.56 2.34
C THR A 46 16.02 -8.32 2.21
N GLY A 47 15.06 -7.70 1.53
CA GLY A 47 13.96 -8.39 0.85
C GLY A 47 14.20 -8.26 -0.65
N TRP A 48 14.06 -9.34 -1.43
CA TRP A 48 14.56 -9.34 -2.82
C TRP A 48 13.49 -9.01 -3.85
N TYR A 49 12.35 -9.70 -3.81
CA TYR A 49 11.17 -9.39 -4.64
C TYR A 49 10.02 -8.86 -3.77
N ALA A 50 10.34 -8.41 -2.54
CA ALA A 50 9.40 -7.96 -1.55
C ALA A 50 9.20 -6.45 -1.65
N SER A 51 8.27 -6.03 -2.52
CA SER A 51 7.88 -4.61 -2.54
C SER A 51 7.17 -4.25 -1.23
N PRO A 52 7.40 -3.04 -0.69
CA PRO A 52 6.67 -2.57 0.48
C PRO A 52 5.19 -2.36 0.14
N ALA A 53 4.34 -2.45 1.16
CA ALA A 53 2.96 -2.00 1.11
C ALA A 53 2.81 -0.68 1.88
N VAL A 54 1.77 0.07 1.53
CA VAL A 54 1.37 1.31 2.20
C VAL A 54 -0.10 1.16 2.53
N ALA A 55 -0.44 1.22 3.81
CA ALA A 55 -1.80 1.05 4.28
C ALA A 55 -1.98 1.74 5.62
N ASP A 56 -3.15 2.34 5.83
CA ASP A 56 -3.62 2.77 7.14
C ASP A 56 -4.09 1.52 7.89
N LEU A 57 -3.29 1.06 8.87
CA LEU A 57 -3.50 -0.17 9.63
C LEU A 57 -4.24 0.09 10.94
N ASP A 58 -4.12 1.28 11.52
CA ASP A 58 -4.73 1.65 12.80
C ASP A 58 -5.95 2.58 12.67
N ASN A 59 -6.33 2.93 11.43
CA ASN A 59 -7.46 3.78 11.05
C ASN A 59 -7.35 5.21 11.58
N ASP A 60 -6.14 5.75 11.74
CA ASP A 60 -5.92 7.14 12.15
C ASP A 60 -5.97 8.14 10.96
N GLY A 61 -6.09 7.64 9.73
CA GLY A 61 -6.12 8.42 8.49
C GLY A 61 -4.73 8.70 7.91
N LYS A 62 -3.67 8.17 8.49
CA LYS A 62 -2.29 8.27 8.02
C LYS A 62 -1.77 6.85 7.75
N PRO A 63 -1.10 6.64 6.62
CA PRO A 63 -0.66 5.30 6.28
C PRO A 63 0.65 4.92 6.97
N GLU A 64 0.74 3.66 7.38
CA GLU A 64 1.98 2.95 7.67
C GLU A 64 2.69 2.52 6.40
N ILE A 65 3.99 2.26 6.53
CA ILE A 65 4.78 1.56 5.52
C ILE A 65 5.18 0.20 6.07
N ILE A 66 4.88 -0.84 5.31
CA ILE A 66 5.12 -2.24 5.66
C ILE A 66 6.11 -2.85 4.67
N TRP A 67 7.12 -3.55 5.16
CA TRP A 67 7.98 -4.36 4.30
C TRP A 67 8.48 -5.60 5.03
N THR A 68 9.07 -6.51 4.26
CA THR A 68 9.72 -7.70 4.81
C THR A 68 11.20 -7.71 4.46
N ASP A 69 12.03 -7.92 5.47
CA ASP A 69 13.40 -8.40 5.33
C ASP A 69 13.50 -9.83 5.90
N TYR A 70 14.35 -10.08 6.88
CA TYR A 70 14.27 -11.27 7.75
C TYR A 70 13.23 -11.11 8.88
N ARG A 71 12.48 -10.01 8.80
CA ARG A 71 11.49 -9.54 9.75
C ARG A 71 10.33 -8.94 8.97
N ILE A 72 9.15 -8.90 9.57
CA ILE A 72 8.06 -8.02 9.16
C ILE A 72 8.29 -6.70 9.91
N VAL A 73 8.32 -5.61 9.17
CA VAL A 73 8.59 -4.27 9.70
C VAL A 73 7.43 -3.36 9.35
N VAL A 74 6.90 -2.68 10.35
CA VAL A 74 5.86 -1.65 10.20
C VAL A 74 6.32 -0.36 10.85
N VAL A 75 6.28 0.71 10.08
CA VAL A 75 6.67 2.05 10.53
C VAL A 75 5.59 3.07 10.21
N ASN A 76 5.55 4.15 10.99
CA ASN A 76 4.74 5.31 10.68
C ASN A 76 5.23 5.96 9.38
N GLY A 77 4.34 6.20 8.41
CA GLY A 77 4.72 6.74 7.11
C GLY A 77 5.15 8.22 7.14
N GLU A 78 4.76 8.98 8.16
CA GLU A 78 5.09 10.41 8.26
C GLU A 78 6.56 10.63 8.60
N ASP A 79 7.10 9.86 9.55
CA ASP A 79 8.43 10.07 10.15
C ASP A 79 9.35 8.84 10.15
N GLY A 80 8.86 7.66 9.77
CA GLY A 80 9.63 6.43 9.70
C GLY A 80 9.94 5.80 11.06
N SER A 81 9.25 6.22 12.13
CA SER A 81 9.38 5.60 13.45
C SER A 81 8.82 4.18 13.47
N ASP A 82 9.50 3.27 14.17
CA ASP A 82 9.06 1.88 14.31
C ASP A 82 7.74 1.84 15.09
N GLN A 83 6.70 1.28 14.49
CA GLN A 83 5.49 0.91 15.24
C GLN A 83 5.72 -0.46 15.88
N TRP A 84 6.08 -1.45 15.06
CA TRP A 84 6.49 -2.76 15.55
C TRP A 84 7.31 -3.52 14.53
N ILE A 85 8.05 -4.51 15.03
CA ILE A 85 8.93 -5.36 14.27
C ILE A 85 8.87 -6.77 14.83
N VAL A 86 8.62 -7.75 13.99
CA VAL A 86 8.61 -9.17 14.37
C VAL A 86 9.51 -9.99 13.46
N ALA A 87 10.19 -10.99 14.03
CA ALA A 87 11.05 -11.88 13.25
C ALA A 87 10.22 -12.81 12.36
N ASN A 88 10.71 -13.09 11.16
CA ASN A 88 10.08 -14.07 10.28
C ASN A 88 10.26 -15.49 10.84
N PRO A 89 9.32 -16.41 10.56
CA PRO A 89 9.46 -17.82 10.91
C PRO A 89 10.78 -18.42 10.40
N GLY A 90 11.46 -19.18 11.26
CA GLY A 90 12.72 -19.83 10.92
C GLY A 90 13.86 -18.88 10.52
N ASN A 91 13.76 -17.59 10.88
CA ASN A 91 14.69 -16.54 10.48
C ASN A 91 14.87 -16.49 8.94
N GLN A 92 13.77 -16.71 8.21
CA GLN A 92 13.78 -16.75 6.77
C GLN A 92 13.59 -15.36 6.17
N ARG A 93 14.19 -15.15 5.01
CA ARG A 93 14.05 -13.89 4.26
C ARG A 93 12.65 -13.78 3.65
N GLY A 94 12.08 -12.58 3.64
CA GLY A 94 10.90 -12.24 2.86
C GLY A 94 11.22 -12.20 1.37
N TRP A 95 10.38 -12.86 0.58
CA TRP A 95 10.57 -12.97 -0.87
C TRP A 95 9.46 -12.30 -1.66
N ALA A 96 8.21 -12.47 -1.24
CA ALA A 96 7.06 -11.89 -1.93
C ALA A 96 6.75 -10.48 -1.43
N SER A 97 6.07 -9.69 -2.27
CA SER A 97 5.46 -8.43 -1.85
C SER A 97 4.46 -8.65 -0.72
N VAL A 98 4.33 -7.64 0.13
CA VAL A 98 3.36 -7.63 1.22
C VAL A 98 1.95 -7.45 0.66
N VAL A 99 1.00 -8.23 1.16
CA VAL A 99 -0.43 -8.02 0.90
C VAL A 99 -1.08 -7.55 2.19
N VAL A 100 -1.98 -6.57 2.09
CA VAL A 100 -2.73 -6.03 3.23
C VAL A 100 -4.22 -6.15 2.91
N ALA A 101 -4.96 -6.89 3.73
CA ALA A 101 -6.38 -7.17 3.54
C ALA A 101 -7.03 -7.61 4.86
N ASP A 102 -8.33 -7.37 4.99
CA ASP A 102 -9.16 -7.91 6.08
C ASP A 102 -9.48 -9.38 5.74
N VAL A 103 -8.64 -10.30 6.20
CA VAL A 103 -8.73 -11.72 5.81
C VAL A 103 -9.58 -12.54 6.77
N ASN A 104 -9.86 -12.00 7.96
CA ASN A 104 -10.68 -12.65 8.96
C ASN A 104 -12.07 -12.00 9.12
N ASN A 105 -12.37 -10.99 8.31
CA ASN A 105 -13.65 -10.27 8.27
C ASN A 105 -14.01 -9.60 9.61
N ASP A 106 -13.00 -9.14 10.36
CA ASP A 106 -13.18 -8.46 11.64
C ASP A 106 -13.22 -6.92 11.51
N GLY A 107 -13.00 -6.41 10.30
CA GLY A 107 -13.00 -4.99 9.97
C GLY A 107 -11.63 -4.31 10.13
N ALA A 108 -10.62 -4.99 10.68
CA ALA A 108 -9.23 -4.59 10.61
C ALA A 108 -8.53 -5.26 9.42
N ARG A 109 -7.40 -4.70 8.98
CA ARG A 109 -6.60 -5.33 7.93
C ARG A 109 -5.42 -6.07 8.54
N GLU A 110 -5.20 -7.28 8.05
CA GLU A 110 -4.04 -8.08 8.35
C GLU A 110 -2.97 -7.91 7.27
N ILE A 111 -1.76 -8.31 7.64
CA ILE A 111 -0.56 -8.31 6.82
C ILE A 111 -0.25 -9.76 6.46
N VAL A 112 -0.34 -10.08 5.17
CA VAL A 112 0.01 -11.38 4.61
C VAL A 112 1.40 -11.31 3.99
N THR A 113 2.28 -12.19 4.45
CA THR A 113 3.70 -12.20 4.06
C THR A 113 4.21 -13.62 3.86
N ALA A 114 5.15 -13.77 2.92
CA ALA A 114 5.76 -15.05 2.63
C ALA A 114 7.29 -14.99 2.58
N HIS A 115 7.88 -16.06 3.09
CA HIS A 115 9.29 -16.12 3.43
C HIS A 115 9.95 -17.36 2.81
N GLY A 116 11.27 -17.41 2.89
CA GLY A 116 12.06 -18.55 2.45
C GLY A 116 11.63 -19.84 3.15
N ASN A 117 12.00 -20.99 2.58
CA ASN A 117 11.60 -22.31 3.08
C ASN A 117 10.06 -22.53 3.06
N GLY A 118 9.32 -21.76 2.28
CA GLY A 118 7.89 -21.91 2.04
C GLY A 118 7.00 -21.49 3.21
N TRP A 119 7.48 -20.59 4.07
CA TRP A 119 6.68 -20.06 5.18
C TRP A 119 5.72 -18.97 4.71
N LEU A 120 4.52 -18.96 5.29
CA LEU A 120 3.47 -17.97 5.12
C LEU A 120 3.03 -17.49 6.52
N THR A 121 2.83 -16.19 6.68
CA THR A 121 2.33 -15.57 7.91
C THR A 121 1.19 -14.63 7.61
N ILE A 122 0.22 -14.61 8.51
CA ILE A 122 -0.81 -13.57 8.58
C ILE A 122 -0.71 -12.91 9.95
N THR A 123 -0.55 -11.59 9.96
CA THR A 123 -0.27 -10.81 11.17
C THR A 123 -1.27 -9.67 11.29
N ASN A 124 -1.90 -9.52 12.45
CA ASN A 124 -2.79 -8.41 12.75
C ASN A 124 -2.05 -7.06 12.66
N ALA A 125 -2.80 -5.97 12.52
CA ALA A 125 -2.29 -4.60 12.54
C ALA A 125 -1.39 -4.28 13.76
N ASN A 126 -1.60 -4.95 14.90
CA ASN A 126 -0.81 -4.77 16.13
C ASN A 126 0.45 -5.65 16.22
N GLY A 127 0.78 -6.42 15.18
CA GLY A 127 1.96 -7.30 15.15
C GLY A 127 1.74 -8.70 15.74
N THR A 128 0.54 -9.01 16.25
CA THR A 128 0.22 -10.39 16.70
C THR A 128 -0.08 -11.28 15.50
N THR A 129 0.52 -12.47 15.45
CA THR A 129 0.25 -13.44 14.39
C THR A 129 -1.09 -14.15 14.66
N LEU A 130 -1.90 -14.35 13.62
CA LEU A 130 -3.13 -15.13 13.74
C LEU A 130 -2.82 -16.57 14.21
N SER A 131 -3.73 -17.16 14.98
CA SER A 131 -3.49 -18.44 15.68
C SER A 131 -3.17 -19.62 14.76
N GLU A 132 -3.67 -19.60 13.53
CA GLU A 132 -3.40 -20.63 12.52
C GLU A 132 -2.08 -20.38 11.78
N PHE A 133 -1.33 -19.34 12.11
CA PHE A 133 -0.08 -18.98 11.44
C PHE A 133 1.09 -18.94 12.43
N PRO A 134 2.33 -19.13 11.96
CA PRO A 134 2.74 -19.35 10.57
C PRO A 134 2.37 -20.74 10.02
N GLN A 135 2.19 -20.82 8.70
CA GLN A 135 2.03 -22.06 7.95
C GLN A 135 3.23 -22.30 7.04
N GLN A 136 3.51 -23.57 6.72
CA GLN A 136 4.60 -23.93 5.80
C GLN A 136 4.11 -24.83 4.65
N PRO A 137 3.35 -24.30 3.68
CA PRO A 137 2.74 -25.13 2.64
C PRO A 137 3.75 -25.80 1.70
N THR A 138 4.94 -25.21 1.55
CA THR A 138 5.95 -25.70 0.60
C THR A 138 7.36 -25.78 1.23
N PRO A 139 7.60 -26.67 2.21
CA PRO A 139 8.90 -26.80 2.86
C PRO A 139 10.03 -26.97 1.84
N GLY A 140 11.14 -26.25 2.03
CA GLY A 140 12.29 -26.24 1.13
C GLY A 140 12.16 -25.34 -0.11
N ASN A 141 11.00 -24.72 -0.34
CA ASN A 141 10.75 -23.90 -1.53
C ASN A 141 10.66 -22.40 -1.22
N GLU A 142 10.46 -21.60 -2.27
CA GLU A 142 10.29 -20.15 -2.21
C GLU A 142 8.88 -19.78 -2.68
N LEU A 143 8.22 -18.86 -1.98
CA LEU A 143 7.01 -18.20 -2.45
C LEU A 143 7.40 -16.83 -3.01
N ARG A 144 7.08 -16.57 -4.29
CA ARG A 144 7.56 -15.37 -5.00
C ARG A 144 6.52 -14.28 -5.21
N SER A 145 5.25 -14.62 -5.04
CA SER A 145 4.14 -13.70 -5.18
C SER A 145 3.02 -14.14 -4.25
N LEU A 146 2.24 -13.16 -3.81
CA LEU A 146 1.06 -13.35 -2.99
C LEU A 146 -0.08 -12.55 -3.59
N ALA A 147 -1.28 -13.12 -3.49
CA ALA A 147 -2.55 -12.46 -3.71
C ALA A 147 -3.55 -13.10 -2.76
N VAL A 148 -4.54 -12.32 -2.34
CA VAL A 148 -5.68 -12.77 -1.55
C VAL A 148 -6.95 -12.48 -2.34
N GLY A 149 -7.96 -13.32 -2.18
CA GLY A 149 -9.20 -13.20 -2.92
C GLY A 149 -10.16 -14.33 -2.56
N ASP A 150 -11.44 -13.99 -2.52
CA ASP A 150 -12.53 -14.93 -2.39
C ASP A 150 -12.63 -15.76 -3.68
N MET A 151 -12.17 -17.01 -3.63
CA MET A 151 -12.13 -17.91 -4.78
C MET A 151 -13.33 -18.84 -4.88
N ASP A 152 -14.14 -18.95 -3.82
CA ASP A 152 -15.33 -19.82 -3.76
C ASP A 152 -16.65 -19.03 -3.73
N ALA A 153 -16.58 -17.70 -3.74
CA ALA A 153 -17.67 -16.74 -3.74
C ALA A 153 -18.56 -16.83 -2.49
N ASN A 154 -17.97 -17.16 -1.33
CA ASN A 154 -18.70 -17.26 -0.07
C ASN A 154 -18.77 -15.92 0.70
N GLY A 155 -18.06 -14.89 0.24
CA GLY A 155 -18.04 -13.54 0.83
C GLY A 155 -16.91 -13.31 1.83
N ASP A 156 -16.10 -14.32 2.14
CA ASP A 156 -14.90 -14.24 2.96
C ASP A 156 -13.64 -14.38 2.07
N LEU A 157 -12.53 -13.77 2.49
CA LEU A 157 -11.25 -13.83 1.76
C LEU A 157 -10.43 -15.11 2.04
#